data_AF-A0A522CYE5-F1
#
_entry.id   AF-A0A522CYE5-F1
#
_cell.length_a   1.000
_cell.length_b   1.000
_cell.length_c   1.000
_cell.angle_alpha   90.00
_cell.angle_beta   90.00
_cell.angle_gamma   90.00
#
_symmetry.space_group_name_H-M   'P 1'
#
loop_
_entity.id
_entity.type
_entity.pdbx_description
1 polymer ?
#
loop_
_entity_poly.entity_id
_entity_poly.type
_entity_poly.pdbx_seq_one_letter_code
_entity_poly.pdbx_strand_id
1 'polypeptide(L)'
;GLATLTHSSQFLTLKPALVAGDAPVGELVIINGQAHSWQQDNPWTEAAVGARRLAAEQFNRGSFAAAATGFRQTEARVSGGQKPLYHAFADLADAYGCWDRFQYKPAWDSLKTATKALDMASVFGGPAGVKALIPRLKENSGFLEKLVLDPADVKAAVAPDLLANAKRRAEQDRAFDAAMATALRALEAFAQVQLFKQHKIKTNDVQPDQLPAALRETCKTCFLDDVDGKYKLPLVAQFRALAALGDPMGQTFQAQWPQMKPLLDAAHRSPLGHGFETVTAERYHQLYALIVKITGVTDAALPRFPTLEL
;
A
#
# COMPACT_ATOMS: atom_id res chain seq x y z
N GLY A 1 37.06 6.74 11.03
CA GLY A 1 36.72 5.48 11.73
C GLY A 1 35.66 5.78 12.77
N LEU A 2 34.43 5.34 12.54
CA LEU A 2 33.27 5.52 13.43
C LEU A 2 32.52 4.20 13.59
N ALA A 3 33.25 3.08 13.59
CA ALA A 3 32.68 1.74 13.54
C ALA A 3 32.41 1.10 14.92
N THR A 4 32.62 1.82 16.04
CA THR A 4 32.59 1.20 17.38
C THR A 4 31.97 2.09 18.44
N LEU A 5 30.70 2.49 18.32
CA LEU A 5 29.99 3.11 19.45
C LEU A 5 28.53 2.66 19.50
N THR A 6 28.32 1.45 20.00
CA THR A 6 26.99 0.92 20.31
C THR A 6 26.32 1.63 21.51
N HIS A 7 27.05 2.42 22.29
CA HIS A 7 26.57 2.98 23.57
C HIS A 7 26.93 4.46 23.82
N SER A 8 27.34 5.25 22.82
CA SER A 8 27.64 6.67 23.05
C SER A 8 26.39 7.55 22.88
N SER A 9 26.07 8.34 23.91
CA SER A 9 24.96 9.29 23.91
C SER A 9 25.37 10.70 23.46
N GLN A 10 26.67 11.02 23.48
CA GLN A 10 27.20 12.37 23.26
C GLN A 10 28.63 12.31 22.71
N PHE A 11 28.95 13.15 21.73
CA PHE A 11 30.33 13.52 21.46
C PHE A 11 30.58 14.94 21.94
N LEU A 12 31.72 15.11 22.60
CA LEU A 12 32.28 16.42 22.90
C LEU A 12 33.33 16.70 21.82
N THR A 13 33.00 17.62 20.92
CA THR A 13 33.90 18.07 19.86
C THR A 13 34.42 19.46 20.20
N LEU A 14 35.73 19.66 20.10
CA LEU A 14 36.32 21.00 20.16
C LEU A 14 36.26 21.62 18.77
N LYS A 15 35.40 22.64 18.58
CA LYS A 15 35.35 23.41 17.33
C LYS A 15 35.97 24.79 17.56
N PRO A 16 36.63 25.39 16.55
CA PRO A 16 37.12 26.75 16.65
C PRO A 16 35.99 27.68 17.10
N ALA A 17 36.27 28.53 18.10
CA ALA A 17 35.30 29.50 18.59
C ALA A 17 35.04 30.52 17.48
N LEU A 18 33.94 30.36 16.75
CA LEU A 18 33.48 31.37 15.79
C LEU A 18 33.01 32.58 16.59
N VAL A 19 33.72 33.69 16.45
CA VAL A 19 33.37 34.99 17.02
C VAL A 19 32.25 35.58 16.16
N ALA A 20 31.02 35.11 16.31
CA ALA A 20 29.76 35.83 16.06
C ALA A 20 28.57 34.86 16.01
N GLY A 21 27.60 35.05 16.91
CA GLY A 21 26.25 34.49 16.80
C GLY A 21 25.79 33.64 17.98
N ASP A 22 25.25 34.30 19.01
CA ASP A 22 24.20 33.86 19.95
C ASP A 22 24.16 32.39 20.45
N ALA A 23 25.31 31.78 20.73
CA ALA A 23 25.36 30.60 21.61
C ALA A 23 25.91 30.99 22.98
N PRO A 24 25.35 30.50 24.10
CA PRO A 24 25.91 30.76 25.43
C PRO A 24 27.36 30.27 25.44
N VAL A 25 28.28 31.20 25.73
CA VAL A 25 29.72 30.95 25.77
C VAL A 25 29.99 29.94 26.90
N GLY A 26 30.05 28.65 26.55
CA GLY A 26 30.64 27.64 27.43
C GLY A 26 32.14 27.93 27.64
N GLU A 27 32.75 27.28 28.64
CA GLU A 27 34.19 27.38 28.91
C GLU A 27 35.02 27.25 27.62
N LEU A 28 35.75 28.31 27.30
CA LEU A 28 36.68 28.34 26.17
C LEU A 28 37.94 27.56 26.53
N VAL A 29 38.39 26.70 25.61
CA VAL A 29 39.65 25.96 25.74
C VAL A 29 40.64 26.49 24.70
N ILE A 30 41.84 26.86 25.14
CA ILE A 30 42.91 27.31 24.24
C ILE A 30 43.80 26.14 23.85
N ILE A 31 43.91 25.86 22.55
CA ILE A 31 44.80 24.84 22.00
C ILE A 31 45.64 25.50 20.90
N ASN A 32 46.97 25.43 21.02
CA ASN A 32 47.92 26.02 20.06
C ASN A 32 47.64 27.50 19.72
N GLY A 33 47.21 28.29 20.71
CA GLY A 33 46.91 29.72 20.54
C GLY A 33 45.57 30.03 19.86
N GLN A 34 44.75 29.02 19.56
CA GLN A 34 43.40 29.19 19.04
C GLN A 34 42.36 28.86 20.10
N ALA A 35 41.32 29.69 20.19
CA ALA A 35 40.19 29.46 21.08
C ALA A 35 39.24 28.43 20.47
N HIS A 36 38.87 27.43 21.25
CA HIS A 36 37.87 26.42 20.91
C HIS A 36 36.74 26.46 21.93
N SER A 37 35.53 26.11 21.51
CA SER A 37 34.41 25.84 22.43
C SER A 37 34.05 24.37 22.37
N TRP A 38 33.67 23.82 23.54
CA TRP A 38 33.06 22.51 23.62
C TRP A 38 31.70 22.54 22.95
N GLN A 39 31.55 21.79 21.86
CA GLN A 39 30.25 21.53 21.27
C GLN A 39 29.85 20.10 21.56
N GLN A 40 28.65 19.96 22.13
CA GLN A 40 28.03 18.67 22.34
C GLN A 40 27.28 18.30 21.06
N ASP A 41 27.93 17.54 20.19
CA ASP A 41 27.31 17.05 18.96
C ASP A 41 26.64 15.70 19.25
N ASN A 42 25.39 15.54 18.78
CA ASN A 42 24.74 14.24 18.79
C ASN A 42 25.22 13.44 17.55
N PRO A 43 26.03 12.39 17.71
CA PRO A 43 26.53 11.59 16.59
C PRO A 43 25.44 10.84 15.85
N TRP A 44 24.30 10.66 16.50
CA TRP A 44 23.13 10.07 15.90
C TRP A 44 22.56 10.98 14.81
N THR A 45 22.96 12.25 14.69
CA THR A 45 22.49 13.11 13.60
C THR A 45 23.00 12.62 12.24
N GLU A 46 24.28 12.27 12.12
CA GLU A 46 24.83 11.70 10.88
C GLU A 46 24.41 10.23 10.71
N ALA A 47 24.44 9.43 11.78
CA ALA A 47 24.00 8.04 11.74
C ALA A 47 22.49 7.91 11.41
N ALA A 48 21.66 8.89 11.81
CA ALA A 48 20.24 8.92 11.52
C ALA A 48 19.94 9.17 10.03
N VAL A 49 20.86 9.77 9.27
CA VAL A 49 20.73 9.87 7.81
C VAL A 49 20.86 8.48 7.18
N GLY A 50 21.87 7.71 7.58
CA GLY A 50 22.05 6.33 7.11
C GLY A 50 20.88 5.42 7.53
N ALA A 51 20.45 5.51 8.78
CA ALA A 51 19.30 4.74 9.28
C ALA A 51 17.98 5.13 8.58
N ARG A 52 17.77 6.43 8.30
CA ARG A 52 16.61 6.92 7.54
C ARG A 52 16.57 6.33 6.14
N ARG A 53 17.70 6.34 5.42
CA ARG A 53 17.80 5.77 4.07
C ARG A 53 17.50 4.27 4.07
N LEU A 54 18.08 3.52 5.02
CA LEU A 54 17.80 2.10 5.14
C LEU A 54 16.32 1.81 5.41
N ALA A 55 15.69 2.55 6.32
CA ALA A 55 14.25 2.41 6.59
C ALA A 55 13.39 2.80 5.38
N ALA A 56 13.79 3.85 4.64
CA ALA A 56 13.15 4.24 3.39
C ALA A 56 13.26 3.15 2.31
N GLU A 57 14.42 2.51 2.16
CA GLU A 57 14.61 1.38 1.26
C GLU A 57 13.72 0.19 1.64
N GLN A 58 13.57 -0.12 2.93
CA GLN A 58 12.64 -1.16 3.38
C GLN A 58 11.19 -0.82 3.01
N PHE A 59 10.78 0.43 3.18
CA PHE A 59 9.45 0.90 2.76
C PHE A 59 9.26 0.72 1.24
N ASN A 60 10.25 1.15 0.45
CA ASN A 60 10.19 1.10 -1.01
C ASN A 60 10.14 -0.34 -1.55
N ARG A 61 10.61 -1.32 -0.76
CA ARG A 61 10.52 -2.76 -1.06
C ARG A 61 9.26 -3.42 -0.50
N GLY A 62 8.28 -2.66 -0.03
CA GLY A 62 7.04 -3.20 0.55
C GLY A 62 7.19 -3.77 1.98
N SER A 63 8.38 -3.71 2.57
CA SER A 63 8.66 -4.18 3.93
C SER A 63 8.28 -3.13 4.99
N PHE A 64 6.99 -2.77 5.01
CA PHE A 64 6.47 -1.67 5.83
C PHE A 64 6.73 -1.83 7.34
N ALA A 65 6.58 -3.04 7.88
CA ALA A 65 6.83 -3.29 9.31
C ALA A 65 8.32 -3.11 9.68
N ALA A 66 9.23 -3.51 8.78
CA ALA A 66 10.67 -3.30 8.97
C ALA A 66 11.03 -1.82 8.87
N ALA A 67 10.43 -1.09 7.92
CA ALA A 67 10.59 0.36 7.80
C ALA A 67 10.10 1.10 9.05
N ALA A 68 8.90 0.79 9.53
CA ALA A 68 8.34 1.36 10.76
C ALA A 68 9.28 1.12 11.95
N THR A 69 9.76 -0.11 12.12
CA THR A 69 10.73 -0.47 13.17
C THR A 69 12.01 0.36 13.06
N GLY A 70 12.58 0.50 11.85
CA GLY A 70 13.78 1.31 11.62
C GLY A 70 13.58 2.79 11.95
N PHE A 71 12.42 3.36 11.59
CA PHE A 71 12.08 4.74 11.95
C PHE A 71 11.89 4.91 13.46
N ARG A 72 11.21 3.99 14.15
CA ARG A 72 11.07 4.00 15.63
C ARG A 72 12.41 3.89 16.36
N GLN A 73 13.30 3.02 15.87
CA GLN A 73 14.65 2.90 16.43
C GLN A 73 15.45 4.21 16.26
N THR A 74 15.25 4.91 15.14
CA THR A 74 15.88 6.21 14.91
C THR A 74 15.26 7.29 15.79
N GLU A 75 13.93 7.34 15.92
CA GLU A 75 13.18 8.19 16.84
C GLU A 75 13.71 8.09 18.28
N ALA A 76 14.02 6.89 18.76
CA ALA A 76 14.54 6.66 20.10
C ALA A 76 15.95 7.25 20.33
N ARG A 77 16.74 7.47 19.27
CA ARG A 77 18.16 7.86 19.33
C ARG A 77 18.42 9.33 18.97
N VAL A 78 17.54 9.95 18.19
CA VAL A 78 17.67 11.37 17.80
C VAL A 78 17.22 12.32 18.93
N SER A 79 17.70 13.56 18.88
CA SER A 79 17.34 14.61 19.83
C SER A 79 15.95 15.20 19.56
N GLY A 80 15.41 15.93 20.56
CA GLY A 80 13.99 16.30 20.66
C GLY A 80 13.35 16.85 19.39
N GLY A 81 14.00 17.79 18.70
CA GLY A 81 13.43 18.41 17.49
C GLY A 81 13.23 17.45 16.31
N GLN A 82 13.96 16.33 16.24
CA GLN A 82 13.83 15.36 15.16
C GLN A 82 12.90 14.20 15.50
N LYS A 83 12.57 13.95 16.77
CA LYS A 83 11.70 12.83 17.17
C LYS A 83 10.35 12.85 16.44
N PRO A 84 9.62 13.98 16.34
CA PRO A 84 8.32 14.00 15.64
C PRO A 84 8.42 13.63 14.15
N LEU A 85 9.53 13.94 13.49
CA LEU A 85 9.75 13.56 12.09
C LEU A 85 9.84 12.04 11.93
N TYR A 86 10.65 11.38 12.76
CA TYR A 86 10.82 9.93 12.70
C TYR A 86 9.58 9.17 13.20
N HIS A 87 8.86 9.73 14.18
CA HIS A 87 7.53 9.26 14.56
C HIS A 87 6.58 9.26 13.36
N ALA A 88 6.52 10.38 12.63
CA ALA A 88 5.65 10.51 11.46
C ALA A 88 6.04 9.55 10.32
N PHE A 89 7.33 9.28 10.11
CA PHE A 89 7.76 8.25 9.16
C PHE A 89 7.40 6.83 9.60
N ALA A 90 7.47 6.53 10.90
CA ALA A 90 7.03 5.24 11.42
C ALA A 90 5.52 5.06 11.22
N ASP A 91 4.71 6.05 11.58
CA ASP A 91 3.26 6.03 11.38
C ASP A 91 2.90 5.94 9.89
N LEU A 92 3.66 6.61 9.01
CA LEU A 92 3.52 6.50 7.56
C LEU A 92 3.73 5.05 7.11
N ALA A 93 4.82 4.42 7.54
CA ALA A 93 5.11 3.02 7.21
C ALA A 93 4.00 2.08 7.72
N ASP A 94 3.57 2.25 8.97
CA ASP A 94 2.47 1.47 9.55
C ASP A 94 1.15 1.66 8.79
N ALA A 95 0.85 2.89 8.34
CA ALA A 95 -0.34 3.19 7.56
C ALA A 95 -0.37 2.42 6.24
N TYR A 96 0.73 2.44 5.49
CA TYR A 96 0.85 1.68 4.23
C TYR A 96 0.88 0.17 4.47
N GLY A 97 1.47 -0.31 5.58
CA GLY A 97 1.40 -1.71 5.97
C GLY A 97 -0.01 -2.17 6.38
N CYS A 98 -0.82 -1.31 6.98
CA CYS A 98 -2.24 -1.57 7.22
C CYS A 98 -3.01 -1.61 5.89
N TRP A 99 -2.75 -0.65 5.01
CA TRP A 99 -3.42 -0.58 3.71
C TRP A 99 -3.11 -1.82 2.86
N ASP A 100 -1.86 -2.26 2.78
CA ASP A 100 -1.49 -3.41 1.97
C ASP A 100 -2.14 -4.74 2.44
N ARG A 101 -2.62 -4.76 3.69
CA ARG A 101 -3.40 -5.85 4.30
C ARG A 101 -4.91 -5.56 4.32
N PHE A 102 -5.37 -4.58 3.53
CA PHE A 102 -6.77 -4.17 3.40
C PHE A 102 -7.41 -3.66 4.71
N GLN A 103 -6.60 -3.24 5.68
CA GLN A 103 -7.07 -2.61 6.91
C GLN A 103 -7.29 -1.11 6.69
N TYR A 104 -8.32 -0.78 5.91
CA TYR A 104 -8.54 0.56 5.37
C TYR A 104 -8.73 1.66 6.42
N LYS A 105 -9.52 1.39 7.48
CA LYS A 105 -9.77 2.38 8.54
C LYS A 105 -8.50 2.70 9.34
N PRO A 106 -7.76 1.71 9.88
CA PRO A 106 -6.45 1.97 10.50
C PRO A 106 -5.46 2.69 9.57
N ALA A 107 -5.41 2.28 8.30
CA ALA A 107 -4.55 2.93 7.32
C ALA A 107 -4.89 4.41 7.13
N TRP A 108 -6.17 4.74 6.98
CA TRP A 108 -6.63 6.12 6.79
C TRP A 108 -6.32 7.01 7.98
N ASP A 109 -6.61 6.54 9.19
CA ASP A 109 -6.40 7.31 10.42
C ASP A 109 -4.91 7.62 10.65
N SER A 110 -4.05 6.63 10.46
CA SER A 110 -2.60 6.79 10.59
C SER A 110 -2.05 7.68 9.47
N LEU A 111 -2.43 7.43 8.20
CA LEU A 111 -1.93 8.20 7.06
C LEU A 111 -2.30 9.69 7.17
N LYS A 112 -3.53 10.00 7.62
CA LYS A 112 -3.98 11.38 7.83
C LYS A 112 -3.11 12.12 8.85
N THR A 113 -2.74 11.44 9.93
CA THR A 113 -1.92 12.01 11.00
C THR A 113 -0.47 12.19 10.54
N ALA A 114 0.12 11.15 9.96
CA ALA A 114 1.47 11.18 9.41
C ALA A 114 1.62 12.26 8.32
N THR A 115 0.64 12.39 7.42
CA THR A 115 0.65 13.40 6.35
C THR A 115 0.72 14.81 6.91
N LYS A 116 -0.05 15.13 7.95
CA LYS A 116 -0.02 16.46 8.58
C LYS A 116 1.34 16.76 9.22
N ALA A 117 1.91 15.79 9.93
CA ALA A 117 3.21 15.94 10.58
C ALA A 117 4.34 16.13 9.55
N LEU A 118 4.31 15.37 8.45
CA LEU A 118 5.29 15.49 7.36
C LEU A 118 5.13 16.78 6.55
N ASP A 119 3.90 17.24 6.32
CA ASP A 119 3.64 18.53 5.65
C ASP A 119 4.24 19.68 6.46
N MET A 120 4.02 19.69 7.77
CA MET A 120 4.67 20.64 8.68
C MET A 120 6.20 20.51 8.65
N ALA A 121 6.74 19.30 8.74
CA ALA A 121 8.18 19.08 8.68
C ALA A 121 8.79 19.59 7.36
N SER A 122 8.06 19.52 6.25
CA SER A 122 8.52 20.02 4.94
C SER A 122 8.74 21.54 4.92
N VAL A 123 8.10 22.28 5.83
CA VAL A 123 8.21 23.74 5.97
C VAL A 123 9.31 24.14 6.97
N PHE A 124 9.52 23.35 8.02
CA PHE A 124 10.44 23.66 9.13
C PHE A 124 11.80 22.93 9.03
N GLY A 125 12.30 22.66 7.82
CA GLY A 125 13.65 22.13 7.61
C GLY A 125 13.78 20.60 7.64
N GLY A 126 12.71 19.87 7.33
CA GLY A 126 12.75 18.43 7.08
C GLY A 126 13.58 18.05 5.83
N PRO A 127 13.86 16.75 5.62
CA PRO A 127 14.63 16.29 4.46
C PRO A 127 14.00 16.73 3.13
N ALA A 128 14.82 17.09 2.15
CA ALA A 128 14.37 17.63 0.86
C ALA A 128 13.33 16.73 0.16
N GLY A 129 13.45 15.41 0.30
CA GLY A 129 12.51 14.45 -0.25
C GLY A 129 11.09 14.53 0.30
N VAL A 130 10.89 15.03 1.53
CA VAL A 130 9.56 15.05 2.18
C VAL A 130 8.57 15.90 1.39
N LYS A 131 8.99 17.06 0.90
CA LYS A 131 8.13 17.97 0.13
C LYS A 131 7.57 17.30 -1.13
N ALA A 132 8.35 16.45 -1.78
CA ALA A 132 7.93 15.70 -2.96
C ALA A 132 6.90 14.60 -2.65
N LEU A 133 6.85 14.10 -1.41
CA LEU A 133 5.89 13.07 -0.99
C LEU A 133 4.49 13.63 -0.78
N ILE A 134 4.38 14.85 -0.28
CA ILE A 134 3.11 15.42 0.22
C ILE A 134 1.95 15.31 -0.78
N PRO A 135 2.10 15.63 -2.09
CA PRO A 135 1.00 15.48 -3.05
C PRO A 135 0.47 14.05 -3.12
N ARG A 136 1.36 13.06 -3.16
CA ARG A 136 0.99 11.64 -3.21
C ARG A 136 0.35 11.17 -1.91
N LEU A 137 0.81 11.66 -0.75
CA LEU A 137 0.20 11.34 0.54
C LEU A 137 -1.23 11.89 0.65
N LYS A 138 -1.46 13.12 0.18
CA LYS A 138 -2.80 13.75 0.14
C LYS A 138 -3.74 13.00 -0.80
N GLU A 139 -3.28 12.63 -2.00
CA GLU A 139 -4.06 11.82 -2.96
C GLU A 139 -4.46 10.48 -2.34
N ASN A 140 -3.52 9.77 -1.74
CA ASN A 140 -3.74 8.48 -1.09
C ASN A 140 -4.67 8.58 0.13
N SER A 141 -4.50 9.61 0.96
CA SER A 141 -5.41 9.87 2.08
C SER A 141 -6.83 10.15 1.59
N GLY A 142 -7.00 10.87 0.48
CA GLY A 142 -8.31 11.12 -0.13
C GLY A 142 -8.94 9.87 -0.76
N PHE A 143 -8.14 8.97 -1.32
CA PHE A 143 -8.61 7.66 -1.79
C PHE A 143 -9.15 6.82 -0.63
N LEU A 144 -8.36 6.69 0.45
CA LEU A 144 -8.75 5.95 1.64
C LEU A 144 -9.97 6.55 2.35
N GLU A 145 -10.05 7.89 2.44
CA GLU A 145 -11.21 8.59 2.98
C GLU A 145 -12.50 8.21 2.25
N LYS A 146 -12.49 8.29 0.92
CA LYS A 146 -13.64 7.91 0.08
C LYS A 146 -14.04 6.46 0.32
N LEU A 147 -13.07 5.55 0.36
CA LEU A 147 -13.32 4.12 0.57
C LEU A 147 -13.90 3.84 1.97
N VAL A 148 -13.31 4.44 3.01
CA VAL A 148 -13.74 4.23 4.39
C VAL A 148 -15.13 4.79 4.64
N LEU A 149 -15.40 6.01 4.16
CA LEU A 149 -16.66 6.70 4.38
C LEU A 149 -17.78 6.28 3.43
N ASP A 150 -17.49 5.50 2.39
CA ASP A 150 -18.51 4.94 1.49
C ASP A 150 -19.47 4.03 2.29
N PRO A 151 -20.77 4.37 2.38
CA PRO A 151 -21.76 3.56 3.09
C PRO A 151 -22.27 2.38 2.25
N ALA A 152 -21.87 2.28 0.97
CA ALA A 152 -22.33 1.20 0.11
C ALA A 152 -21.81 -0.17 0.60
N ASP A 153 -22.68 -1.18 0.50
CA ASP A 153 -22.33 -2.57 0.82
C ASP A 153 -21.22 -3.12 -0.10
N VAL A 154 -21.21 -2.68 -1.36
CA VAL A 154 -20.19 -3.03 -2.35
C VAL A 154 -19.41 -1.78 -2.72
N LYS A 155 -18.25 -1.62 -2.08
CA LYS A 155 -17.41 -0.42 -2.19
C LYS A 155 -16.62 -0.41 -3.51
N ALA A 156 -16.92 0.55 -4.38
CA ALA A 156 -16.33 0.62 -5.71
C ALA A 156 -14.80 0.75 -5.71
N ALA A 157 -14.23 1.41 -4.71
CA ALA A 157 -12.79 1.65 -4.58
C ALA A 157 -11.98 0.38 -4.24
N VAL A 158 -12.62 -0.71 -3.77
CA VAL A 158 -11.92 -1.96 -3.41
C VAL A 158 -11.36 -2.67 -4.64
N ALA A 159 -12.09 -2.68 -5.76
CA ALA A 159 -11.64 -3.35 -6.98
C ALA A 159 -10.31 -2.78 -7.56
N PRO A 160 -10.15 -1.46 -7.77
CA PRO A 160 -8.88 -0.90 -8.22
C PRO A 160 -7.77 -1.03 -7.17
N ASP A 161 -8.10 -0.98 -5.87
CA ASP A 161 -7.11 -1.20 -4.81
C ASP A 161 -6.54 -2.62 -4.83
N LEU A 162 -7.40 -3.64 -4.95
CA LEU A 162 -6.99 -5.04 -5.12
C LEU A 162 -6.07 -5.22 -6.34
N LEU A 163 -6.41 -4.59 -7.47
CA LEU A 163 -5.58 -4.69 -8.68
C LEU A 163 -4.22 -4.00 -8.51
N ALA A 164 -4.20 -2.83 -7.88
CA ALA A 164 -2.95 -2.12 -7.56
C ALA A 164 -2.07 -2.92 -6.60
N ASN A 165 -2.67 -3.58 -5.62
CA ASN A 165 -2.00 -4.41 -4.66
C ASN A 165 -1.48 -5.73 -5.30
N ALA A 166 -2.24 -6.35 -6.21
CA ALA A 166 -1.76 -7.47 -7.02
C ALA A 166 -0.50 -7.07 -7.84
N LYS A 167 -0.52 -5.88 -8.45
CA LYS A 167 0.63 -5.32 -9.18
C LYS A 167 1.86 -5.17 -8.28
N ARG A 168 1.70 -4.59 -7.10
CA ARG A 168 2.80 -4.46 -6.13
C ARG A 168 3.39 -5.83 -5.74
N ARG A 169 2.56 -6.83 -5.44
CA ARG A 169 3.03 -8.19 -5.09
C ARG A 169 3.83 -8.84 -6.20
N ALA A 170 3.43 -8.65 -7.46
CA ALA A 170 4.17 -9.18 -8.60
C ALA A 170 5.49 -8.44 -8.85
N GLU A 171 5.48 -7.11 -8.78
CA GLU A 171 6.63 -6.27 -9.14
C GLU A 171 7.68 -6.19 -8.02
N GLN A 172 7.24 -6.05 -6.76
CA GLN A 172 8.08 -5.84 -5.59
C GLN A 172 8.50 -7.17 -4.96
N ASP A 173 7.54 -8.02 -4.63
CA ASP A 173 7.78 -9.25 -3.85
C ASP A 173 8.12 -10.46 -4.73
N ARG A 174 7.89 -10.36 -6.05
CA ARG A 174 7.91 -11.50 -6.99
C ARG A 174 7.01 -12.65 -6.55
N ALA A 175 5.98 -12.36 -5.76
CA ALA A 175 5.05 -13.32 -5.19
C ALA A 175 3.91 -13.62 -6.17
N PHE A 176 4.24 -14.29 -7.29
CA PHE A 176 3.31 -14.44 -8.42
C PHE A 176 2.03 -15.23 -8.09
N ASP A 177 2.09 -16.26 -7.24
CA ASP A 177 0.89 -16.98 -6.81
C ASP A 177 -0.07 -16.06 -6.04
N ALA A 178 0.46 -15.27 -5.09
CA ALA A 178 -0.34 -14.33 -4.32
C ALA A 178 -0.88 -13.18 -5.19
N ALA A 179 -0.06 -12.70 -6.13
CA ALA A 179 -0.45 -11.69 -7.10
C ALA A 179 -1.56 -12.20 -8.03
N MET A 180 -1.48 -13.45 -8.51
CA MET A 180 -2.50 -14.09 -9.34
C MET A 180 -3.84 -14.20 -8.61
N ALA A 181 -3.82 -14.73 -7.38
CA ALA A 181 -5.02 -14.84 -6.55
C ALA A 181 -5.66 -13.47 -6.27
N THR A 182 -4.83 -12.47 -5.94
CA THR A 182 -5.28 -11.10 -5.69
C THR A 182 -5.87 -10.47 -6.97
N ALA A 183 -5.26 -10.70 -8.14
CA ALA A 183 -5.75 -10.20 -9.42
C ALA A 183 -7.10 -10.82 -9.80
N LEU A 184 -7.31 -12.13 -9.58
CA LEU A 184 -8.63 -12.74 -9.78
C LEU A 184 -9.67 -12.20 -8.81
N ARG A 185 -9.31 -11.97 -7.55
CA ARG A 185 -10.18 -11.30 -6.58
C ARG A 185 -10.53 -9.88 -7.03
N ALA A 186 -9.59 -9.15 -7.62
CA ALA A 186 -9.83 -7.82 -8.20
C ALA A 186 -10.82 -7.90 -9.39
N LEU A 187 -10.59 -8.83 -10.32
CA LEU A 187 -11.48 -9.06 -11.47
C LEU A 187 -12.91 -9.38 -11.02
N GLU A 188 -13.05 -10.23 -10.01
CA GLU A 188 -14.34 -10.50 -9.40
C GLU A 188 -14.96 -9.22 -8.81
N ALA A 189 -14.20 -8.46 -8.01
CA ALA A 189 -14.69 -7.24 -7.39
C ALA A 189 -15.20 -6.22 -8.42
N PHE A 190 -14.58 -6.12 -9.61
CA PHE A 190 -15.11 -5.30 -10.71
C PHE A 190 -16.50 -5.77 -11.17
N ALA A 191 -16.70 -7.08 -11.35
CA ALA A 191 -18.02 -7.62 -11.69
C ALA A 191 -19.06 -7.38 -10.58
N GLN A 192 -18.67 -7.56 -9.32
CA GLN A 192 -19.52 -7.30 -8.14
C GLN A 192 -19.98 -5.85 -8.10
N VAL A 193 -19.04 -4.91 -8.28
CA VAL A 193 -19.34 -3.47 -8.34
C VAL A 193 -20.28 -3.17 -9.49
N GLN A 194 -20.05 -3.74 -10.67
CA GLN A 194 -20.89 -3.49 -11.84
C GLN A 194 -22.33 -4.00 -11.66
N LEU A 195 -22.47 -5.25 -11.21
CA LEU A 195 -23.76 -5.88 -10.91
C LEU A 195 -24.52 -5.11 -9.82
N PHE A 196 -23.83 -4.70 -8.76
CA PHE A 196 -24.45 -3.95 -7.68
C PHE A 196 -24.86 -2.54 -8.13
N LYS A 197 -23.97 -1.82 -8.84
CA LYS A 197 -24.22 -0.45 -9.27
C LYS A 197 -25.41 -0.35 -10.22
N GLN A 198 -25.46 -1.21 -11.24
CA GLN A 198 -26.49 -1.15 -12.28
C GLN A 198 -27.78 -1.88 -11.92
N HIS A 199 -27.69 -3.02 -11.22
CA HIS A 199 -28.82 -3.93 -11.03
C HIS A 199 -29.17 -4.20 -9.56
N LYS A 200 -28.42 -3.63 -8.60
CA LYS A 200 -28.58 -3.88 -7.16
C LYS A 200 -28.47 -5.36 -6.78
N ILE A 201 -27.73 -6.12 -7.58
CA ILE A 201 -27.44 -7.53 -7.31
C ILE A 201 -26.23 -7.61 -6.37
N LYS A 202 -26.43 -8.12 -5.15
CA LYS A 202 -25.36 -8.44 -4.20
C LYS A 202 -24.90 -9.87 -4.44
N THR A 203 -23.72 -10.06 -5.02
CA THR A 203 -23.25 -11.37 -5.50
C THR A 203 -23.05 -12.43 -4.41
N ASN A 204 -22.97 -12.03 -3.14
CA ASN A 204 -22.88 -12.93 -1.99
C ASN A 204 -24.23 -13.18 -1.28
N ASP A 205 -25.32 -12.62 -1.82
CA ASP A 205 -26.69 -12.74 -1.29
C ASP A 205 -27.70 -12.46 -2.42
N VAL A 206 -27.57 -13.24 -3.51
CA VAL A 206 -28.38 -13.02 -4.72
C VAL A 206 -29.78 -13.57 -4.53
N GLN A 207 -30.77 -12.80 -4.97
CA GLN A 207 -32.11 -13.34 -5.17
C GLN A 207 -32.19 -13.94 -6.58
N PRO A 208 -32.47 -15.25 -6.74
CA PRO A 208 -32.44 -15.90 -8.06
C PRO A 208 -33.28 -15.19 -9.13
N ASP A 209 -34.39 -14.56 -8.75
CA ASP A 209 -35.28 -13.87 -9.69
C ASP A 209 -34.68 -12.57 -10.27
N GLN A 210 -33.66 -11.98 -9.60
CA GLN A 210 -32.89 -10.86 -10.14
C GLN A 210 -31.98 -11.28 -11.30
N LEU A 211 -31.70 -12.57 -11.45
CA LEU A 211 -30.81 -13.06 -12.49
C LEU A 211 -31.54 -13.23 -13.84
N PRO A 212 -30.79 -13.15 -14.96
CA PRO A 212 -31.27 -13.59 -16.26
C PRO A 212 -31.84 -15.01 -16.21
N ALA A 213 -32.91 -15.25 -16.97
CA ALA A 213 -33.65 -16.52 -16.96
C ALA A 213 -32.74 -17.76 -17.08
N ALA A 214 -31.72 -17.68 -17.95
CA ALA A 214 -30.75 -18.75 -18.18
C ALA A 214 -29.88 -19.13 -16.97
N LEU A 215 -29.80 -18.29 -15.94
CA LEU A 215 -28.98 -18.53 -14.74
C LEU A 215 -29.81 -18.86 -13.49
N ARG A 216 -31.15 -18.70 -13.54
CA ARG A 216 -32.00 -18.84 -12.35
C ARG A 216 -31.98 -20.25 -11.78
N GLU A 217 -32.13 -21.25 -12.64
CA GLU A 217 -32.17 -22.65 -12.21
C GLU A 217 -30.81 -23.07 -11.64
N THR A 218 -29.73 -22.82 -12.39
CA THR A 218 -28.37 -23.08 -11.91
C THR A 218 -28.07 -22.39 -10.58
N CYS A 219 -28.57 -21.17 -10.37
CA CYS A 219 -28.43 -20.48 -9.10
C CYS A 219 -29.09 -21.25 -7.97
N LYS A 220 -30.36 -21.64 -8.15
CA LYS A 220 -31.14 -22.39 -7.14
C LYS A 220 -30.52 -23.75 -6.81
N THR A 221 -29.94 -24.43 -7.79
CA THR A 221 -29.42 -25.79 -7.63
C THR A 221 -27.96 -25.88 -7.23
N CYS A 222 -27.13 -24.87 -7.53
CA CYS A 222 -25.67 -24.99 -7.43
C CYS A 222 -24.99 -23.88 -6.62
N PHE A 223 -25.64 -22.75 -6.36
CA PHE A 223 -25.00 -21.58 -5.75
C PHE A 223 -25.46 -21.31 -4.32
N LEU A 224 -26.27 -22.20 -3.73
CA LEU A 224 -26.60 -22.12 -2.31
C LEU A 224 -25.36 -22.43 -1.48
N ASP A 225 -24.98 -21.52 -0.60
CA ASP A 225 -23.91 -21.72 0.34
C ASP A 225 -24.45 -22.38 1.61
N ASP A 226 -23.90 -23.54 1.96
CA ASP A 226 -24.38 -24.33 3.10
C ASP A 226 -24.03 -23.72 4.47
N VAL A 227 -23.16 -22.70 4.52
CA VAL A 227 -22.73 -22.08 5.78
C VAL A 227 -23.71 -21.01 6.24
N ASP A 228 -24.09 -20.10 5.34
CA ASP A 228 -24.99 -18.98 5.66
C ASP A 228 -26.36 -19.05 4.99
N GLY A 229 -26.61 -20.06 4.15
CA GLY A 229 -27.87 -20.27 3.45
C GLY A 229 -28.15 -19.25 2.35
N LYS A 230 -27.13 -18.50 1.89
CA LYS A 230 -27.26 -17.47 0.86
C LYS A 230 -26.83 -17.98 -0.50
N TYR A 231 -27.41 -17.43 -1.56
CA TYR A 231 -26.94 -17.71 -2.91
C TYR A 231 -25.73 -16.85 -3.27
N LYS A 232 -24.59 -17.49 -3.53
CA LYS A 232 -23.32 -16.83 -3.85
C LYS A 232 -22.92 -17.11 -5.30
N LEU A 233 -22.91 -16.06 -6.13
CA LEU A 233 -22.54 -16.20 -7.54
C LEU A 233 -21.01 -16.32 -7.67
N PRO A 234 -20.47 -17.41 -8.23
CA PRO A 234 -19.05 -17.52 -8.51
C PRO A 234 -18.62 -16.57 -9.65
N LEU A 235 -17.34 -16.21 -9.69
CA LEU A 235 -16.72 -15.30 -10.67
C LEU A 235 -17.27 -15.43 -12.10
N VAL A 236 -17.24 -16.63 -12.67
CA VAL A 236 -17.69 -16.85 -14.06
C VAL A 236 -19.20 -16.62 -14.22
N ALA A 237 -20.01 -16.97 -13.22
CA ALA A 237 -21.45 -16.73 -13.24
C ALA A 237 -21.77 -15.23 -13.15
N GLN A 238 -20.99 -14.45 -12.40
CA GLN A 238 -21.14 -12.99 -12.33
C GLN A 238 -20.96 -12.34 -13.72
N PHE A 239 -19.90 -12.72 -14.46
CA PHE A 239 -19.68 -12.22 -15.82
C PHE A 239 -20.72 -12.71 -16.84
N ARG A 240 -21.20 -13.96 -16.71
CA ARG A 240 -22.33 -14.45 -17.53
C ARG A 240 -23.60 -13.66 -17.28
N ALA A 241 -23.88 -13.30 -16.02
CA ALA A 241 -25.02 -12.47 -15.67
C ALA A 241 -24.89 -11.08 -16.31
N LEU A 242 -23.72 -10.44 -16.17
CA LEU A 242 -23.43 -9.16 -16.84
C LEU A 242 -23.64 -9.24 -18.35
N ALA A 243 -23.09 -10.25 -19.02
CA ALA A 243 -23.22 -10.42 -20.47
C ALA A 243 -24.69 -10.57 -20.91
N ALA A 244 -25.45 -11.40 -20.19
CA ALA A 244 -26.87 -11.61 -20.47
C ALA A 244 -27.75 -10.40 -20.14
N LEU A 245 -27.28 -9.50 -19.27
CA LEU A 245 -27.90 -8.19 -18.99
C LEU A 245 -27.47 -7.10 -19.99
N GLY A 246 -26.64 -7.45 -20.99
CA GLY A 246 -26.17 -6.53 -22.03
C GLY A 246 -24.99 -5.65 -21.61
N ASP A 247 -24.33 -5.95 -20.48
CA ASP A 247 -23.23 -5.15 -19.99
C ASP A 247 -21.92 -5.38 -20.79
N PRO A 248 -21.24 -4.32 -21.25
CA PRO A 248 -20.01 -4.44 -22.06
C PRO A 248 -18.87 -5.20 -21.36
N MET A 249 -18.75 -5.09 -20.03
CA MET A 249 -17.73 -5.79 -19.25
C MET A 249 -17.96 -7.31 -19.31
N GLY A 250 -19.23 -7.73 -19.16
CA GLY A 250 -19.66 -9.12 -19.31
C GLY A 250 -19.42 -9.65 -20.72
N GLN A 251 -19.83 -8.89 -21.74
CA GLN A 251 -19.65 -9.27 -23.15
C GLN A 251 -18.17 -9.41 -23.51
N THR A 252 -17.33 -8.48 -23.04
CA THR A 252 -15.88 -8.53 -23.26
C THR A 252 -15.26 -9.74 -22.57
N PHE A 253 -15.64 -10.04 -21.33
CA PHE A 253 -15.18 -11.26 -20.63
C PHE A 253 -15.54 -12.51 -21.42
N GLN A 254 -16.78 -12.61 -21.93
CA GLN A 254 -17.23 -13.74 -22.73
C GLN A 254 -16.43 -13.88 -24.03
N ALA A 255 -16.16 -12.76 -24.71
CA ALA A 255 -15.34 -12.74 -25.92
C ALA A 255 -13.87 -13.14 -25.65
N GLN A 256 -13.35 -12.87 -24.45
CA GLN A 256 -12.00 -13.25 -24.02
C GLN A 256 -11.95 -14.60 -23.27
N TRP A 257 -13.05 -15.35 -23.23
CA TRP A 257 -13.12 -16.63 -22.51
C TRP A 257 -12.04 -17.64 -22.91
N PRO A 258 -11.69 -17.81 -24.21
CA PRO A 258 -10.61 -18.72 -24.60
C PRO A 258 -9.25 -18.39 -23.97
N GLN A 259 -8.95 -17.11 -23.76
CA GLN A 259 -7.72 -16.64 -23.10
C GLN A 259 -7.83 -16.68 -21.58
N MET A 260 -9.02 -16.41 -21.03
CA MET A 260 -9.27 -16.43 -19.58
C MET A 260 -9.21 -17.85 -19.00
N LYS A 261 -9.77 -18.84 -19.70
CA LYS A 261 -9.85 -20.24 -19.25
C LYS A 261 -8.51 -20.82 -18.78
N PRO A 262 -7.41 -20.79 -19.57
CA PRO A 262 -6.11 -21.33 -19.12
C PRO A 262 -5.50 -20.56 -17.94
N LEU A 263 -5.86 -19.29 -17.74
CA LEU A 263 -5.38 -18.49 -16.61
C LEU A 263 -6.11 -18.83 -15.32
N LEU A 264 -7.44 -19.01 -15.38
CA LEU A 264 -8.21 -19.54 -14.25
C LEU A 264 -7.71 -20.93 -13.85
N ASP A 265 -7.46 -21.79 -14.84
CA ASP A 265 -6.91 -23.12 -14.61
C ASP A 265 -5.51 -23.08 -13.97
N ALA A 266 -4.62 -22.19 -14.43
CA ALA A 266 -3.32 -21.99 -13.80
C ALA A 266 -3.43 -21.51 -12.34
N ALA A 267 -4.38 -20.59 -12.04
CA ALA A 267 -4.61 -20.16 -10.67
C ALA A 267 -5.16 -21.28 -9.78
N HIS A 268 -6.09 -22.09 -10.29
CA HIS A 268 -6.63 -23.24 -9.55
C HIS A 268 -5.57 -24.31 -9.29
N ARG A 269 -4.63 -24.53 -10.21
CA ARG A 269 -3.54 -25.49 -10.02
C ARG A 269 -2.43 -24.98 -9.10
N SER A 270 -2.48 -23.72 -8.66
CA SER A 270 -1.46 -23.15 -7.78
C SER A 270 -1.55 -23.57 -6.32
N PRO A 271 -0.46 -23.46 -5.55
CA PRO A 271 -0.47 -23.69 -4.10
C PRO A 271 -1.44 -22.79 -3.31
N LEU A 272 -1.74 -21.59 -3.81
CA LEU A 272 -2.75 -20.70 -3.22
C LEU A 272 -4.16 -20.89 -3.81
N GLY A 273 -4.32 -21.86 -4.72
CA GLY A 273 -5.59 -22.35 -5.21
C GLY A 273 -5.90 -23.73 -4.62
N HIS A 274 -5.96 -24.74 -5.48
CA HIS A 274 -6.31 -26.12 -5.15
C HIS A 274 -5.26 -27.15 -5.64
N GLY A 275 -4.10 -26.69 -6.11
CA GLY A 275 -3.06 -27.55 -6.65
C GLY A 275 -1.68 -27.28 -6.07
N PHE A 276 -0.65 -27.67 -6.80
CA PHE A 276 0.74 -27.63 -6.36
C PHE A 276 1.70 -27.01 -7.41
N GLU A 277 1.19 -26.41 -8.48
CA GLU A 277 1.96 -25.83 -9.58
C GLU A 277 2.10 -24.30 -9.44
N THR A 278 3.30 -23.78 -9.20
CA THR A 278 3.51 -22.33 -9.02
C THR A 278 3.14 -21.52 -10.27
N VAL A 279 2.52 -20.36 -10.07
CA VAL A 279 2.19 -19.42 -11.15
C VAL A 279 3.45 -18.73 -11.67
N THR A 280 3.61 -18.68 -13.00
CA THR A 280 4.71 -17.97 -13.63
C THR A 280 4.43 -16.47 -13.77
N ALA A 281 5.49 -15.68 -13.88
CA ALA A 281 5.37 -14.25 -14.19
C ALA A 281 4.55 -14.02 -15.46
N GLU A 282 4.77 -14.79 -16.53
CA GLU A 282 4.06 -14.67 -17.80
C GLU A 282 2.53 -14.80 -17.61
N ARG A 283 2.09 -15.83 -16.86
CA ARG A 283 0.67 -16.07 -16.60
C ARG A 283 0.03 -14.92 -15.83
N TYR A 284 0.73 -14.39 -14.82
CA TYR A 284 0.27 -13.20 -14.09
C TYR A 284 0.09 -11.99 -15.03
N HIS A 285 1.08 -11.68 -15.86
CA HIS A 285 1.00 -10.52 -16.76
C HIS A 285 -0.10 -10.69 -17.83
N GLN A 286 -0.30 -11.91 -18.34
CA GLN A 286 -1.43 -12.24 -19.23
C GLN A 286 -2.77 -11.96 -18.55
N LEU A 287 -2.95 -12.38 -17.30
CA LEU A 287 -4.16 -12.11 -16.54
C LEU A 287 -4.35 -10.61 -16.32
N TYR A 288 -3.32 -9.90 -15.84
CA TYR A 288 -3.40 -8.45 -15.59
C TYR A 288 -3.83 -7.68 -16.84
N ALA A 289 -3.23 -8.00 -18.00
CA ALA A 289 -3.60 -7.39 -19.28
C ALA A 289 -5.06 -7.66 -19.67
N LEU A 290 -5.56 -8.88 -19.45
CA LEU A 290 -6.96 -9.20 -19.69
C LEU A 290 -7.90 -8.48 -18.72
N ILE A 291 -7.54 -8.33 -17.44
CA ILE A 291 -8.35 -7.57 -16.47
C ILE A 291 -8.50 -6.12 -16.94
N VAL A 292 -7.40 -5.48 -17.34
CA VAL A 292 -7.41 -4.11 -17.90
C VAL A 292 -8.33 -4.04 -19.12
N LYS A 293 -8.21 -5.00 -20.04
CA LYS A 293 -9.06 -5.06 -21.24
C LYS A 293 -10.55 -5.25 -20.93
N ILE A 294 -10.88 -6.15 -20.00
CA ILE A 294 -12.27 -6.51 -19.64
C ILE A 294 -12.95 -5.37 -18.89
N THR A 295 -12.23 -4.75 -17.95
CA THR A 295 -12.81 -3.76 -17.03
C THR A 295 -12.68 -2.33 -17.55
N GLY A 296 -11.79 -2.07 -18.51
CA GLY A 296 -11.46 -0.73 -18.98
C GLY A 296 -10.73 0.13 -17.94
N VAL A 297 -10.28 -0.46 -16.82
CA VAL A 297 -9.55 0.28 -15.78
C VAL A 297 -8.21 0.77 -16.34
N THR A 298 -7.84 2.00 -16.01
CA THR A 298 -6.57 2.58 -16.42
C THR A 298 -5.60 2.66 -15.25
N ASP A 299 -4.31 2.69 -15.56
CA ASP A 299 -3.22 2.85 -14.57
C ASP A 299 -3.32 4.15 -13.76
N ALA A 300 -4.11 5.14 -14.22
CA ALA A 300 -4.39 6.38 -13.51
C ALA A 300 -5.49 6.24 -12.44
N ALA A 301 -6.37 5.23 -12.57
CA ALA A 301 -7.43 4.95 -11.61
C ALA A 301 -6.97 4.08 -10.42
N LEU A 302 -5.74 3.54 -10.50
CA LEU A 302 -5.18 2.66 -9.48
C LEU A 302 -4.41 3.48 -8.42
N PRO A 303 -4.63 3.25 -7.11
CA PRO A 303 -3.84 3.90 -6.08
C PRO A 303 -2.37 3.48 -6.18
N ARG A 304 -1.46 4.43 -5.96
CA ARG A 304 -0.01 4.19 -6.01
C ARG A 304 0.62 4.51 -4.68
N PHE A 305 1.44 3.60 -4.17
CA PHE A 305 2.22 3.87 -2.97
C PHE A 305 3.40 4.77 -3.35
N PRO A 306 3.82 5.70 -2.45
CA PRO A 306 4.92 6.60 -2.72
C PRO A 306 6.26 5.84 -2.69
N THR A 307 7.28 6.45 -3.26
CA THR A 307 8.69 6.06 -3.04
C THR A 307 9.31 7.09 -2.11
N LEU A 308 9.93 6.64 -1.03
CA LEU A 308 10.64 7.47 -0.07
C LEU A 308 12.07 7.73 -0.57
N GLU A 309 12.29 8.95 -1.08
CA GLU A 309 13.60 9.46 -1.50
C GLU A 309 14.18 10.35 -0.37
N LEU A 310 14.63 9.74 0.74
CA LEU A 310 14.95 10.43 2.01
C LEU A 310 16.44 10.53 2.36
#